data_AF-A0A8H2WSJ5-F1
#
_entry.id   AF-A0A8H2WSJ5-F1
#
_cell.length_a   1.000
_cell.length_b   1.000
_cell.length_c   1.000
_cell.angle_alpha   90.00
_cell.angle_beta   90.00
_cell.angle_gamma   90.00
#
_symmetry.space_group_name_H-M   'P 1'
#
loop_
_entity.id
_entity.type
_entity.pdbx_description
1 polymer ?
#
loop_
_entity_poly.entity_id
_entity_poly.type
_entity_poly.pdbx_seq_one_letter_code
_entity_poly.pdbx_strand_id
1 'polypeptide(L)'
;MLKIADKTNPGDIEAMNPDLRPFFERGGKLMQFHGWADQLISSRSSLMYYEKVRSFFNYTDLSNNYNLFMVPGMGHCSGGPGANAFGGPSQREVSLGGNGQSLKFDSTHDMILATIDWVEKGQTPKSIIATRWNNSNITNGPEFTRLLCPYPQEGIYKGGNDKNASSYICSMPN
;
A
#
# COMPACT_ATOMS: atom_id res chain seq x y z
N MET A 1 6.65 -6.63 -31.91
CA MET A 1 5.34 -6.88 -31.29
C MET A 1 5.02 -5.82 -30.23
N LEU A 2 5.90 -5.56 -29.26
CA LEU A 2 5.75 -4.49 -28.24
C LEU A 2 5.42 -3.10 -28.83
N LYS A 3 6.26 -2.54 -29.72
CA LYS A 3 6.03 -1.18 -30.28
C LYS A 3 4.67 -0.95 -30.96
N ILE A 4 4.09 -1.99 -31.58
CA ILE A 4 2.77 -1.88 -32.22
C ILE A 4 1.68 -1.89 -31.14
N ALA A 5 1.81 -2.74 -30.12
CA ALA A 5 0.89 -2.77 -28.99
C ALA A 5 0.92 -1.44 -28.23
N ASP A 6 2.12 -0.94 -27.90
CA ASP A 6 2.33 0.35 -27.22
C ASP A 6 1.74 1.52 -28.03
N LYS A 7 1.92 1.50 -29.36
CA LYS A 7 1.34 2.52 -30.25
C LYS A 7 -0.18 2.41 -30.36
N THR A 8 -0.73 1.20 -30.33
CA THR A 8 -2.17 0.98 -30.49
C THR A 8 -2.94 1.41 -29.25
N ASN A 9 -2.45 1.05 -28.06
CA ASN A 9 -2.97 1.42 -26.73
C ASN A 9 -4.48 1.71 -26.69
N PRO A 10 -5.34 0.73 -27.01
CA PRO A 10 -6.76 0.98 -27.23
C PRO A 10 -7.41 1.45 -25.92
N GLY A 11 -7.94 2.67 -25.90
CA GLY A 11 -8.58 3.23 -24.70
C GLY A 11 -7.63 3.55 -23.55
N ASP A 12 -6.35 3.80 -23.84
CA ASP A 12 -5.32 4.11 -22.86
C ASP A 12 -5.14 3.03 -21.76
N ILE A 13 -5.31 1.76 -22.12
CA ILE A 13 -5.23 0.61 -21.21
C ILE A 13 -3.87 0.40 -20.56
N GLU A 14 -2.79 0.99 -21.09
CA GLU A 14 -1.50 1.01 -20.40
C GLU A 14 -1.64 1.65 -19.01
N ALA A 15 -2.52 2.64 -18.86
CA ALA A 15 -2.80 3.37 -17.62
C ALA A 15 -1.55 4.02 -16.98
N MET A 16 -0.60 4.48 -17.81
CA MET A 16 0.68 5.04 -17.39
C MET A 16 0.79 6.58 -17.53
N ASN A 17 -0.33 7.30 -17.68
CA ASN A 17 -0.31 8.77 -17.76
C ASN A 17 0.08 9.37 -16.39
N PRO A 18 1.22 10.09 -16.28
CA PRO A 18 1.64 10.66 -15.00
C PRO A 18 0.92 11.97 -14.65
N ASP A 19 0.18 12.58 -15.58
CA ASP A 19 -0.56 13.82 -15.34
C ASP A 19 -1.83 13.56 -14.53
N LEU A 20 -1.66 13.58 -13.20
CA LEU A 20 -2.75 13.44 -12.24
C LEU A 20 -3.32 14.78 -11.79
N ARG A 21 -2.93 15.91 -12.42
CA ARG A 21 -3.43 17.25 -12.03
C ARG A 21 -4.95 17.33 -12.02
N PRO A 22 -5.69 16.85 -13.05
CA PRO A 22 -7.14 16.94 -13.03
C PRO A 22 -7.77 16.18 -11.84
N PHE A 23 -7.15 15.08 -11.41
CA PHE A 23 -7.62 14.32 -10.24
C PHE A 23 -7.32 15.08 -8.94
N PHE A 24 -6.11 15.60 -8.76
CA PHE A 24 -5.70 16.32 -7.56
C PHE A 24 -6.38 17.68 -7.41
N GLU A 25 -6.60 18.43 -8.49
CA GLU A 25 -7.29 19.73 -8.51
C GLU A 25 -8.75 19.62 -8.05
N ARG A 26 -9.37 18.44 -8.18
CA ARG A 26 -10.71 18.14 -7.65
C ARG A 26 -10.69 17.59 -6.21
N GLY A 27 -9.55 17.66 -5.53
CA GLY A 27 -9.36 17.15 -4.17
C GLY A 27 -9.08 15.65 -4.08
N GLY A 28 -8.84 14.98 -5.21
CA GLY A 28 -8.61 13.54 -5.27
C GLY A 28 -7.40 13.09 -4.43
N LYS A 29 -7.58 11.95 -3.74
CA LYS A 29 -6.57 11.27 -2.94
C LYS A 29 -6.35 9.86 -3.50
N LEU A 30 -5.11 9.52 -3.81
CA LEU A 30 -4.72 8.20 -4.34
C LEU A 30 -3.91 7.45 -3.28
N MET A 31 -4.48 6.34 -2.81
CA MET A 31 -3.79 5.38 -1.98
C MET A 31 -3.48 4.13 -2.81
N GLN A 32 -2.21 3.91 -3.09
CA GLN A 32 -1.73 2.74 -3.82
C GLN A 32 -0.96 1.83 -2.88
N PHE A 33 -1.04 0.52 -3.11
CA PHE A 33 -0.18 -0.45 -2.45
C PHE A 33 0.29 -1.51 -3.44
N HIS A 34 1.42 -2.16 -3.15
CA HIS A 34 1.91 -3.30 -3.92
C HIS A 34 2.73 -4.23 -3.01
N GLY A 35 2.58 -5.54 -3.16
CA GLY A 35 3.37 -6.53 -2.45
C GLY A 35 4.79 -6.63 -2.98
N TRP A 36 5.81 -6.56 -2.11
CA TRP A 36 7.20 -6.76 -2.55
C TRP A 36 7.47 -8.16 -3.10
N ALA A 37 6.69 -9.15 -2.65
CA ALA A 37 6.80 -10.55 -3.07
C ALA A 37 5.73 -10.95 -4.10
N ASP A 38 5.12 -9.97 -4.80
CA ASP A 38 4.18 -10.25 -5.89
C ASP A 38 4.87 -11.04 -7.01
N GLN A 39 4.39 -12.26 -7.20
CA GLN A 39 4.92 -13.23 -8.14
C GLN A 39 4.27 -13.16 -9.53
N LEU A 40 3.19 -12.38 -9.70
CA LEU A 40 2.44 -12.24 -10.95
C LEU A 40 2.69 -10.90 -11.63
N ILE A 41 2.64 -9.81 -10.86
CA ILE A 41 2.91 -8.45 -11.36
C ILE A 41 4.14 -7.93 -10.64
N SER A 42 5.14 -7.48 -11.39
CA SER A 42 6.36 -6.98 -10.78
C SER A 42 6.07 -5.73 -9.95
N SER A 43 6.44 -5.77 -8.67
CA SER A 43 6.39 -4.63 -7.75
C SER A 43 7.13 -3.40 -8.27
N ARG A 44 8.18 -3.61 -9.09
CA ARG A 44 8.92 -2.53 -9.76
C ARG A 44 8.04 -1.68 -10.67
N SER A 45 6.96 -2.21 -11.23
CA SER A 45 6.02 -1.44 -12.06
C SER A 45 5.39 -0.27 -11.30
N SER A 46 4.97 -0.51 -10.05
CA SER A 46 4.36 0.53 -9.20
C SER A 46 5.38 1.57 -8.76
N LEU A 47 6.63 1.17 -8.48
CA LEU A 47 7.73 2.11 -8.22
C LEU A 47 8.01 2.99 -9.44
N MET A 48 8.08 2.38 -10.63
CA MET A 48 8.31 3.14 -11.86
C MET A 48 7.19 4.14 -12.13
N TYR A 49 5.93 3.76 -11.91
CA TYR A 49 4.82 4.69 -12.07
C TYR A 49 4.84 5.81 -11.02
N TYR A 50 5.07 5.47 -9.75
CA TYR A 50 5.18 6.47 -8.67
C TYR A 50 6.27 7.51 -8.97
N GLU A 51 7.45 7.06 -9.40
CA GLU A 51 8.54 7.97 -9.77
C GLU A 51 8.26 8.75 -11.07
N LYS A 52 7.53 8.16 -12.04
CA LYS A 52 7.08 8.88 -13.25
C LYS A 52 6.13 10.03 -12.89
N VAL A 53 5.19 9.80 -11.96
CA VAL A 53 4.30 10.84 -11.43
C VAL A 53 5.12 11.89 -10.68
N ARG A 54 6.00 11.50 -9.75
CA ARG A 54 6.85 12.46 -9.01
C ARG A 54 7.69 13.32 -9.95
N SER A 55 8.31 12.72 -10.97
CA SER A 55 9.06 13.45 -11.99
C SER A 55 8.19 14.44 -12.77
N PHE A 56 6.96 14.08 -13.13
CA PHE A 56 6.02 14.99 -13.81
C PHE A 56 5.68 16.22 -12.94
N PHE A 57 5.56 16.03 -11.63
CA PHE A 57 5.35 17.11 -10.65
C PHE A 57 6.66 17.74 -10.13
N ASN A 58 7.79 17.59 -10.83
CA ASN A 58 9.10 18.14 -10.42
C ASN A 58 9.53 17.78 -8.99
N TYR A 59 9.20 16.57 -8.54
CA TYR A 59 9.51 16.04 -7.20
C TYR A 59 8.97 16.87 -6.03
N THR A 60 7.91 17.67 -6.24
CA THR A 60 7.19 18.31 -5.12
C THR A 60 6.63 17.26 -4.16
N ASP A 61 6.41 17.65 -2.91
CA ASP A 61 5.76 16.76 -1.94
C ASP A 61 4.32 16.46 -2.36
N LEU A 62 4.06 15.19 -2.71
CA LEU A 62 2.75 14.68 -3.09
C LEU A 62 2.04 13.96 -1.94
N SER A 63 2.60 13.94 -0.73
CA SER A 63 2.06 13.17 0.41
C SER A 63 0.61 13.52 0.78
N ASN A 64 0.17 14.74 0.46
CA ASN A 64 -1.22 15.14 0.65
C ASN A 64 -2.19 14.60 -0.41
N ASN A 65 -1.72 14.07 -1.54
CA ASN A 65 -2.57 13.60 -2.64
C ASN A 65 -2.28 12.18 -3.13
N TYR A 66 -1.05 11.69 -3.02
CA TYR A 66 -0.64 10.38 -3.53
C TYR A 66 0.37 9.71 -2.62
N ASN A 67 -0.05 8.61 -2.01
CA ASN A 67 0.81 7.76 -1.17
C ASN A 67 0.86 6.35 -1.75
N LEU A 68 2.07 5.81 -1.86
CA LEU A 68 2.35 4.43 -2.24
C LEU A 68 2.83 3.66 -1.00
N PHE A 69 2.20 2.54 -0.68
CA PHE A 69 2.59 1.63 0.40
C PHE A 69 3.14 0.34 -0.20
N MET A 70 4.46 0.14 -0.13
CA MET A 70 5.08 -1.13 -0.52
C MET A 70 5.02 -2.10 0.66
N VAL A 71 4.46 -3.29 0.46
CA VAL A 71 4.12 -4.23 1.55
C VAL A 71 5.13 -5.39 1.58
N PRO A 72 6.05 -5.45 2.56
CA PRO A 72 7.05 -6.50 2.64
C PRO A 72 6.43 -7.87 2.85
N GLY A 73 6.84 -8.85 2.03
CA GLY A 73 6.38 -10.24 2.12
C GLY A 73 4.92 -10.47 1.70
N MET A 74 4.20 -9.46 1.22
CA MET A 74 2.90 -9.69 0.58
C MET A 74 3.09 -10.17 -0.86
N GLY A 75 2.34 -11.19 -1.25
CA GLY A 75 2.25 -11.67 -2.64
C GLY A 75 1.29 -10.87 -3.50
N HIS A 76 0.76 -11.49 -4.56
CA HIS A 76 -0.22 -10.86 -5.43
C HIS A 76 -1.53 -10.53 -4.70
N CYS A 77 -1.77 -9.22 -4.49
CA CYS A 77 -2.91 -8.63 -3.76
C CYS A 77 -3.06 -9.00 -2.28
N SER A 78 -2.64 -10.20 -1.88
CA SER A 78 -2.76 -10.76 -0.53
C SER A 78 -1.79 -11.94 -0.35
N GLY A 79 -1.82 -12.56 0.83
CA GLY A 79 -1.00 -13.73 1.15
C GLY A 79 0.50 -13.41 1.20
N GLY A 80 1.32 -14.44 1.05
CA GLY A 80 2.77 -14.37 1.27
C GLY A 80 3.17 -14.45 2.76
N PRO A 81 4.48 -14.48 3.06
CA PRO A 81 4.99 -14.65 4.43
C PRO A 81 4.91 -13.37 5.27
N GLY A 82 4.55 -12.23 4.68
CA GLY A 82 4.55 -10.93 5.35
C GLY A 82 3.26 -10.59 6.11
N ALA A 83 3.27 -9.45 6.79
CA ALA A 83 2.08 -8.85 7.35
C ALA A 83 1.25 -8.21 6.23
N ASN A 84 0.35 -9.01 5.64
CA ASN A 84 -0.43 -8.64 4.47
C ASN A 84 -1.88 -8.23 4.78
N ALA A 85 -2.30 -8.31 6.04
CA ALA A 85 -3.67 -8.04 6.45
C ALA A 85 -3.81 -6.60 6.97
N PHE A 86 -4.34 -5.72 6.13
CA PHE A 86 -4.50 -4.29 6.43
C PHE A 86 -5.82 -3.74 5.86
N GLY A 87 -6.79 -4.61 5.56
CA GLY A 87 -8.12 -4.19 5.11
C GLY A 87 -8.11 -3.40 3.79
N GLY A 88 -7.19 -3.71 2.87
CA GLY A 88 -7.15 -3.12 1.54
C GLY A 88 -8.32 -3.54 0.63
N PRO A 89 -8.39 -3.01 -0.60
CA PRO A 89 -9.29 -3.50 -1.64
C PRO A 89 -9.26 -5.03 -1.76
N SER A 90 -10.43 -5.65 -1.79
CA SER A 90 -10.62 -7.11 -1.84
C SER A 90 -10.09 -7.89 -0.63
N GLN A 91 -9.72 -7.24 0.48
CA GLN A 91 -9.24 -7.89 1.70
C GLN A 91 -10.31 -8.00 2.82
N ARG A 92 -11.60 -7.83 2.48
CA ARG A 92 -12.72 -7.97 3.43
C ARG A 92 -13.26 -9.39 3.54
N GLU A 93 -12.78 -10.31 2.72
CA GLU A 93 -13.33 -11.65 2.59
C GLU A 93 -13.26 -12.45 3.90
N VAL A 94 -14.38 -13.06 4.29
CA VAL A 94 -14.49 -13.95 5.45
C VAL A 94 -14.39 -15.44 5.10
N SER A 95 -14.70 -15.81 3.84
CA SER A 95 -14.70 -17.21 3.37
C SER A 95 -13.35 -17.91 3.48
N LEU A 96 -12.26 -17.15 3.48
CA LEU A 96 -10.89 -17.63 3.68
C LEU A 96 -10.35 -17.29 5.08
N GLY A 97 -11.21 -17.44 6.11
CA GLY A 97 -10.80 -17.25 7.50
C GLY A 97 -10.42 -15.82 7.87
N GLY A 98 -10.88 -14.82 7.11
CA GLY A 98 -10.60 -13.42 7.40
C GLY A 98 -9.15 -13.00 7.20
N ASN A 99 -8.34 -13.74 6.44
CA ASN A 99 -6.89 -13.50 6.34
C ASN A 99 -6.49 -12.10 5.86
N GLY A 100 -7.34 -11.43 5.07
CA GLY A 100 -7.08 -10.06 4.62
C GLY A 100 -7.52 -8.98 5.59
N GLN A 101 -8.35 -9.33 6.59
CA GLN A 101 -8.97 -8.35 7.46
C GLN A 101 -7.94 -7.69 8.38
N SER A 102 -8.11 -6.39 8.59
CA SER A 102 -7.30 -5.63 9.51
C SER A 102 -7.48 -6.13 10.95
N LEU A 103 -6.44 -5.96 11.78
CA LEU A 103 -6.49 -6.33 13.20
C LEU A 103 -7.58 -5.57 13.97
N LYS A 104 -7.85 -4.34 13.56
CA LYS A 104 -8.92 -3.50 14.10
C LYS A 104 -9.61 -2.77 12.95
N PHE A 105 -10.91 -2.55 13.10
CA PHE A 105 -11.70 -1.77 12.15
C PHE A 105 -11.56 -0.26 12.47
N ASP A 106 -10.37 0.28 12.25
CA ASP A 106 -10.04 1.70 12.42
C ASP A 106 -9.06 2.17 11.33
N SER A 107 -8.89 3.48 11.15
CA SER A 107 -8.03 4.08 10.12
C SER A 107 -6.53 3.88 10.33
N THR A 108 -6.10 3.30 11.45
CA THR A 108 -4.68 2.99 11.71
C THR A 108 -4.30 1.58 11.27
N HIS A 109 -5.28 0.67 11.17
CA HIS A 109 -5.07 -0.73 10.76
C HIS A 109 -5.71 -1.06 9.40
N ASP A 110 -6.66 -0.24 8.95
CA ASP A 110 -7.47 -0.50 7.77
C ASP A 110 -7.27 0.58 6.70
N MET A 111 -6.73 0.17 5.56
CA MET A 111 -6.33 1.07 4.47
C MET A 111 -7.53 1.75 3.79
N ILE A 112 -8.68 1.07 3.71
CA ILE A 112 -9.90 1.68 3.17
C ILE A 112 -10.43 2.74 4.13
N LEU A 113 -10.47 2.45 5.45
CA LEU A 113 -10.87 3.45 6.45
C LEU A 113 -9.87 4.62 6.52
N ALA A 114 -8.57 4.36 6.38
CA ALA A 114 -7.56 5.40 6.28
C ALA A 114 -7.78 6.31 5.07
N THR A 115 -8.20 5.74 3.93
CA THR A 115 -8.55 6.51 2.73
C THR A 115 -9.79 7.37 2.97
N ILE A 116 -10.81 6.84 3.65
CA ILE A 116 -12.02 7.58 4.03
C ILE A 116 -11.65 8.77 4.94
N ASP A 117 -10.89 8.54 6.00
CA ASP A 117 -10.42 9.61 6.90
C ASP A 117 -9.56 10.65 6.17
N TRP A 118 -8.75 10.23 5.20
CA TRP A 118 -7.94 11.15 4.40
C TRP A 118 -8.80 12.05 3.52
N VAL A 119 -9.83 11.50 2.88
CA VAL A 119 -10.75 12.25 2.01
C VAL A 119 -11.67 13.16 2.83
N GLU A 120 -12.29 12.63 3.88
CA GLU A 120 -13.36 13.32 4.60
C GLU A 120 -12.84 14.26 5.70
N LYS A 121 -11.72 13.92 6.32
CA LYS A 121 -11.16 14.65 7.48
C LYS A 121 -9.82 15.31 7.19
N GLY A 122 -9.28 15.15 5.97
CA GLY A 122 -7.96 15.66 5.61
C GLY A 122 -6.81 14.98 6.35
N GLN A 123 -7.04 13.79 6.92
CA GLN A 123 -6.04 13.10 7.73
C GLN A 123 -5.20 12.16 6.86
N THR A 124 -4.06 12.66 6.36
CA THR A 124 -3.11 11.81 5.62
C THR A 124 -2.57 10.69 6.51
N PRO A 125 -2.69 9.41 6.10
CA PRO A 125 -2.15 8.30 6.86
C PRO A 125 -0.63 8.31 6.78
N LYS A 126 0.01 8.48 7.95
CA LYS A 126 1.47 8.46 8.08
C LYS A 126 2.03 7.03 8.08
N SER A 127 1.19 6.05 8.35
CA SER A 127 1.52 4.63 8.40
C SER A 127 0.24 3.80 8.47
N ILE A 128 0.32 2.52 8.11
CA ILE A 128 -0.74 1.52 8.33
C ILE A 128 -0.16 0.33 9.10
N ILE A 129 -0.83 -0.12 10.15
CA ILE A 129 -0.45 -1.33 10.88
C ILE A 129 -1.04 -2.54 10.17
N ALA A 130 -0.17 -3.34 9.57
CA ALA A 130 -0.55 -4.60 8.93
C ALA A 130 -0.28 -5.79 9.85
N THR A 131 -1.03 -6.87 9.65
CA THR A 131 -0.97 -8.09 10.46
C THR A 131 -0.66 -9.31 9.61
N ARG A 132 0.14 -10.22 10.16
CA ARG A 132 0.23 -11.62 9.72
C ARG A 132 -0.61 -12.46 10.68
N TRP A 133 -1.57 -13.21 10.18
CA TRP A 133 -2.38 -14.11 10.99
C TRP A 133 -1.77 -15.51 11.07
N ASN A 134 -1.84 -16.14 12.25
CA ASN A 134 -1.40 -17.52 12.41
C ASN A 134 -2.20 -18.46 11.51
N ASN A 135 -1.52 -19.27 10.70
CA ASN A 135 -2.12 -20.13 9.69
C ASN A 135 -3.09 -19.40 8.74
N SER A 136 -2.83 -18.11 8.48
CA SER A 136 -3.66 -17.27 7.62
C SER A 136 -5.14 -17.22 8.05
N ASN A 137 -5.42 -17.24 9.36
CA ASN A 137 -6.80 -17.17 9.88
C ASN A 137 -6.87 -16.26 11.11
N ILE A 138 -7.79 -15.30 11.09
CA ILE A 138 -7.98 -14.31 12.14
C ILE A 138 -8.31 -14.94 13.51
N THR A 139 -8.98 -16.10 13.54
CA THR A 139 -9.37 -16.77 14.79
C THR A 139 -8.17 -17.33 15.56
N ASN A 140 -7.02 -17.49 14.90
CA ASN A 140 -5.79 -17.98 15.52
C ASN A 140 -4.93 -16.86 16.10
N GLY A 141 -5.40 -15.61 16.05
CA GLY A 141 -4.69 -14.44 16.52
C GLY A 141 -3.49 -14.03 15.64
N PRO A 142 -2.92 -12.84 15.90
CA PRO A 142 -1.81 -12.32 15.13
C PRO A 142 -0.53 -13.11 15.42
N GLU A 143 0.19 -13.50 14.37
CA GLU A 143 1.54 -14.04 14.45
C GLU A 143 2.55 -12.92 14.74
N PHE A 144 2.44 -11.82 13.99
CA PHE A 144 3.16 -10.56 14.18
C PHE A 144 2.45 -9.41 13.45
N THR A 145 2.86 -8.18 13.77
CA THR A 145 2.42 -6.94 13.11
C THR A 145 3.60 -6.17 12.54
N ARG A 146 3.38 -5.40 11.47
CA ARG A 146 4.39 -4.52 10.86
C ARG A 146 3.81 -3.15 10.60
N LEU A 147 4.67 -2.14 10.70
CA LEU A 147 4.35 -0.77 10.32
C LEU A 147 4.62 -0.61 8.81
N LEU A 148 3.56 -0.44 8.02
CA LEU A 148 3.66 -0.07 6.62
C LEU A 148 3.85 1.44 6.52
N CYS A 149 4.85 1.85 5.75
CA CYS A 149 5.25 3.24 5.61
C CYS A 149 5.01 3.74 4.18
N PRO A 150 4.70 5.02 3.98
CA PRO A 150 4.60 5.60 2.66
C PRO A 150 5.99 5.61 2.01
N TYR A 151 6.12 4.99 0.84
CA TYR A 151 7.34 5.00 0.04
C TYR A 151 7.77 6.45 -0.25
N PRO A 152 9.08 6.78 -0.16
CA PRO A 152 10.24 5.90 -0.01
C PRO A 152 10.64 5.53 1.42
N GLN A 153 9.81 5.83 2.43
CA GLN A 153 10.09 5.40 3.80
C GLN A 153 9.86 3.90 3.98
N GLU A 154 10.60 3.32 4.93
CA GLU A 154 10.49 1.93 5.33
C GLU A 154 10.29 1.85 6.85
N GLY A 155 9.74 0.73 7.32
CA GLY A 155 9.61 0.44 8.75
C GLY A 155 10.96 0.02 9.32
N ILE A 156 11.68 0.95 9.96
CA ILE A 156 12.98 0.71 10.57
C ILE A 156 12.80 0.27 12.02
N TYR A 157 13.42 -0.85 12.40
CA TYR A 157 13.38 -1.35 13.76
C TYR A 157 14.12 -0.41 14.72
N LYS A 158 13.46 0.01 15.80
CA LYS A 158 13.99 0.93 16.81
C LYS A 158 14.18 0.31 18.20
N GLY A 159 13.93 -0.99 18.35
CA GLY A 159 13.99 -1.71 19.63
C GLY A 159 12.63 -2.15 20.16
N GLY A 160 12.63 -3.13 21.06
CA GLY A 160 11.43 -3.74 21.65
C GLY A 160 11.21 -5.19 21.22
N ASN A 161 9.95 -5.62 21.14
CA ASN A 161 9.60 -6.92 20.59
C ASN A 161 9.44 -6.81 19.07
N ASP A 162 10.29 -7.50 18.31
CA ASP A 162 10.32 -7.48 16.85
C ASP A 162 9.02 -7.99 16.20
N LYS A 163 8.14 -8.67 16.94
CA LYS A 163 6.80 -9.05 16.45
C LYS A 163 5.77 -7.92 16.48
N ASN A 164 6.08 -6.78 17.10
CA ASN A 164 5.14 -5.68 17.26
C ASN A 164 5.46 -4.51 16.33
N ALA A 165 4.44 -3.99 15.64
CA ALA A 165 4.57 -2.80 14.79
C ALA A 165 5.08 -1.55 15.54
N SER A 166 4.80 -1.45 16.85
CA SER A 166 5.28 -0.36 17.71
C SER A 166 6.79 -0.33 17.93
N SER A 167 7.49 -1.43 17.61
CA SER A 167 8.95 -1.55 17.64
C SER A 167 9.62 -1.00 16.37
N TYR A 168 8.84 -0.43 15.45
CA TYR A 168 9.30 0.15 14.19
C TYR A 168 8.93 1.64 14.10
N ILE A 169 9.64 2.37 13.25
CA ILE A 169 9.35 3.77 12.89
C ILE A 169 9.52 3.94 11.38
N CYS A 170 8.66 4.74 10.76
CA CYS A 170 8.84 5.11 9.36
C CYS A 170 10.00 6.09 9.23
N SER A 171 11.02 5.71 8.47
CA SER A 171 12.19 6.53 8.17
C SER A 171 12.68 6.22 6.76
N MET A 172 13.47 7.12 6.18
CA MET A 172 14.22 6.80 4.97
C MET A 172 15.15 5.61 5.24
N PRO A 173 15.31 4.68 4.29
CA PRO A 173 16.35 3.65 4.37
C PRO A 173 17.73 4.31 4.41
N ASN A 174 18.64 3.71 5.18
CA ASN A 174 20.03 4.16 5.36
C ASN A 174 20.91 3.85 4.15
#